data_AF-A0AAU3BMF5-F1
#
_entry.id   AF-A0AAU3BMF5-F1
#
_cell.length_a   1.000
_cell.length_b   1.000
_cell.length_c   1.000
_cell.angle_alpha   90.00
_cell.angle_beta   90.00
_cell.angle_gamma   90.00
#
_symmetry.space_group_name_H-M   'P 1'
#
loop_
_entity.id
_entity.type
_entity.pdbx_description
1 polymer ?
#
loop_
_entity_poly.entity_id
_entity_poly.type
_entity_poly.pdbx_seq_one_letter_code
_entity_poly.pdbx_strand_id
1 'polypeptide(L)'
;MASERDPSVSPTSLSDLVEELLGHEGPLPIVAAGDPVLRRGAEPFDGQLDPNLLARFVAALRATMHAAPGVGLAAPQVGVPLRLAVIEDPAPVSEEVRRARGRVPQPFRVLVNPSYEGTGSGRVAFFEGCLSVPGWQAVVARHTEVRLTALDEHGRPVDEVFSGWPARIVQHETDHLDGTLYLDRAELRSLSSNRAASELWAQPTPEHAAEALGFSLPD
;
A
#
# COMPACT_ATOMS: atom_id res chain seq x y z
N MET A 1 21.40 14.90 -14.28
CA MET A 1 21.34 16.15 -13.52
C MET A 1 19.92 16.23 -12.97
N ALA A 2 19.74 15.99 -11.68
CA ALA A 2 18.42 16.04 -11.07
C ALA A 2 17.99 17.51 -11.03
N SER A 3 16.83 17.80 -11.61
CA SER A 3 16.18 19.10 -11.52
C SER A 3 15.84 19.35 -10.05
N GLU A 4 16.53 20.29 -9.42
CA GLU A 4 16.18 20.77 -8.08
C GLU A 4 14.87 21.55 -8.20
N ARG A 5 13.81 21.04 -7.55
CA ARG A 5 12.50 21.71 -7.49
C ARG A 5 12.65 23.06 -6.79
N ASP A 6 12.14 24.11 -7.42
CA ASP A 6 11.97 25.42 -6.79
C ASP A 6 10.86 25.34 -5.72
N PRO A 7 11.18 25.49 -4.42
CA PRO A 7 10.21 25.36 -3.35
C PRO A 7 9.17 26.49 -3.29
N SER A 8 9.25 27.49 -4.19
CA SER A 8 8.35 28.66 -4.19
C SER A 8 7.08 28.49 -5.03
N VAL A 9 6.99 27.46 -5.88
CA VAL A 9 5.80 27.20 -6.70
C VAL A 9 5.06 26.00 -6.12
N SER A 10 4.10 26.26 -5.23
CA SER A 10 3.12 25.24 -4.84
C SER A 10 2.10 25.09 -5.97
N PRO A 11 1.76 23.87 -6.42
CA PRO A 11 0.79 23.67 -7.49
C PRO A 11 -0.55 24.33 -7.12
N THR A 12 -1.10 25.10 -8.06
CA THR A 12 -2.33 25.88 -7.90
C THR A 12 -3.58 25.02 -7.72
N SER A 13 -3.52 23.74 -8.13
CA SER A 13 -4.58 22.75 -8.00
C SER A 13 -4.02 21.31 -7.95
N LEU A 14 -4.83 20.34 -7.52
CA LEU A 14 -4.47 18.91 -7.56
C LEU A 14 -4.22 18.43 -9.01
N SER A 15 -4.94 18.96 -9.98
CA SER A 15 -4.73 18.64 -11.40
C SER A 15 -3.37 19.10 -11.90
N ASP A 16 -2.95 20.32 -11.51
CA ASP A 16 -1.62 20.84 -11.86
C ASP A 16 -0.50 19.97 -11.24
N LEU A 17 -0.67 19.56 -9.98
CA LEU A 17 0.25 18.64 -9.29
C LEU A 17 0.38 17.31 -10.05
N VAL A 18 -0.75 16.73 -10.46
CA VAL A 18 -0.75 15.45 -11.18
C VAL A 18 -0.13 15.61 -12.58
N GLU A 19 -0.41 16.69 -13.31
CA GLU A 19 0.22 16.96 -14.60
C GLU A 19 1.75 17.16 -14.48
N GLU A 20 2.21 17.88 -13.45
CA GLU A 20 3.64 18.02 -13.17
C GLU A 20 4.30 16.65 -12.91
N LEU A 21 3.67 15.82 -12.07
CA LEU A 21 4.15 14.46 -11.78
C LEU A 21 4.19 13.58 -13.05
N LEU A 22 3.17 13.68 -13.90
CA LEU A 22 3.11 12.95 -15.16
C LEU A 22 4.12 13.45 -16.20
N GLY A 23 4.70 14.63 -16.01
CA GLY A 23 5.84 15.13 -16.79
C GLY A 23 7.17 14.44 -16.46
N HIS A 24 7.24 13.67 -15.37
CA HIS A 24 8.44 12.94 -14.99
C HIS A 24 8.71 11.75 -15.95
N GLU A 25 9.95 11.61 -16.42
CA GLU A 25 10.33 10.45 -17.23
C GLU A 25 10.49 9.20 -16.35
N GLY A 26 9.69 8.16 -16.62
CA GLY A 26 9.75 6.88 -15.92
C GLY A 26 8.81 6.78 -14.71
N PRO A 27 9.09 5.87 -13.75
CA PRO A 27 8.29 5.72 -12.54
C PRO A 27 8.18 7.04 -11.75
N LEU A 28 7.02 7.27 -11.14
CA LEU A 28 6.81 8.42 -10.27
C LEU A 28 7.74 8.32 -9.04
N PRO A 29 8.28 9.44 -8.54
CA PRO A 29 9.05 9.44 -7.31
C PRO A 29 8.18 8.98 -6.13
N ILE A 30 8.61 7.92 -5.44
CA ILE A 30 7.94 7.45 -4.23
C ILE A 30 8.44 8.27 -3.04
N VAL A 31 7.49 8.86 -2.33
CA VAL A 31 7.72 9.62 -1.10
C VAL A 31 8.06 8.68 0.04
N ALA A 32 9.10 9.02 0.80
CA ALA A 32 9.57 8.25 1.94
C ALA A 32 8.93 8.70 3.26
N ALA A 33 8.84 7.79 4.23
CA ALA A 33 8.37 8.07 5.57
C ALA A 33 9.17 9.22 6.21
N GLY A 34 8.44 10.15 6.81
CA GLY A 34 8.96 11.45 7.26
C GLY A 34 8.32 12.61 6.51
N ASP A 35 7.88 12.39 5.27
CA ASP A 35 7.09 13.38 4.54
C ASP A 35 5.67 13.52 5.13
N PRO A 36 5.20 14.76 5.40
CA PRO A 36 3.86 14.99 5.94
C PRO A 36 2.70 14.45 5.09
N VAL A 37 2.86 14.29 3.77
CA VAL A 37 1.79 13.78 2.90
C VAL A 37 1.38 12.36 3.29
N LEU A 38 2.32 11.56 3.83
CA LEU A 38 2.07 10.19 4.28
C LEU A 38 1.42 10.10 5.66
N ARG A 39 1.25 11.24 6.35
CA ARG A 39 0.74 11.34 7.72
C ARG A 39 -0.57 12.12 7.83
N ARG A 40 -1.09 12.60 6.70
CA ARG A 40 -2.36 13.32 6.62
C ARG A 40 -3.40 12.41 5.97
N GLY A 41 -4.63 12.47 6.47
CA GLY A 41 -5.76 11.85 5.76
C GLY A 41 -5.90 12.48 4.38
N ALA A 42 -6.01 11.65 3.35
CA ALA A 42 -6.16 12.07 1.97
C ALA A 42 -7.58 12.58 1.72
N GLU A 43 -7.71 13.51 0.78
CA GLU A 43 -8.98 14.12 0.36
C GLU A 43 -9.81 13.12 -0.45
N PRO A 44 -11.13 12.98 -0.15
CA PRO A 44 -12.01 12.14 -0.96
C PRO A 44 -11.98 12.57 -2.43
N PHE A 45 -11.83 11.61 -3.34
CA PHE A 45 -11.94 11.87 -4.75
C PHE A 45 -13.40 12.07 -5.17
N ASP A 46 -13.77 13.25 -5.63
CA ASP A 46 -15.12 13.60 -6.08
C ASP A 46 -15.15 14.24 -7.47
N GLY A 47 -14.04 14.15 -8.20
CA GLY A 47 -13.91 14.64 -9.58
C GLY A 47 -12.81 15.70 -9.77
N GLN A 48 -11.84 15.77 -8.85
CA GLN A 48 -10.73 16.72 -8.94
C GLN A 48 -9.86 16.49 -10.18
N LEU A 49 -9.77 15.24 -10.67
CA LEU A 49 -9.11 14.90 -11.93
C LEU A 49 -10.18 14.55 -12.96
N ASP A 50 -10.10 15.17 -14.13
CA ASP A 50 -10.96 14.76 -15.24
C ASP A 50 -10.67 13.31 -15.68
N PRO A 51 -11.57 12.63 -16.41
CA PRO A 51 -11.40 11.23 -16.76
C PRO A 51 -10.11 10.91 -17.53
N ASN A 52 -9.60 11.83 -18.34
CA ASN A 52 -8.35 11.61 -19.09
C ASN A 52 -7.14 11.68 -18.15
N LEU A 53 -7.09 12.71 -17.31
CA LEU A 53 -6.03 12.90 -16.33
C LEU A 53 -6.01 11.75 -15.30
N LEU A 54 -7.18 11.34 -14.81
CA LEU A 54 -7.34 10.19 -13.92
C LEU A 54 -6.77 8.91 -14.54
N ALA A 55 -7.12 8.60 -15.79
CA ALA A 55 -6.65 7.40 -16.47
C ALA A 55 -5.12 7.39 -16.63
N ARG A 56 -4.52 8.53 -17.00
CA ARG A 56 -3.06 8.68 -17.08
C ARG A 56 -2.41 8.52 -15.71
N PHE A 57 -2.99 9.11 -14.67
CA PHE A 57 -2.48 9.01 -13.30
C PHE A 57 -2.51 7.58 -12.75
N VAL A 58 -3.64 6.87 -12.93
CA VAL A 58 -3.78 5.46 -12.58
C VAL A 58 -2.74 4.59 -13.31
N ALA A 59 -2.53 4.83 -14.60
CA ALA A 59 -1.51 4.11 -15.36
C ALA A 59 -0.10 4.35 -14.82
N ALA A 60 0.21 5.60 -14.43
CA ALA A 60 1.49 5.96 -13.83
C ALA A 60 1.68 5.33 -12.44
N LEU A 61 0.63 5.29 -11.60
CA LEU A 61 0.66 4.58 -10.32
C LEU A 61 0.95 3.10 -10.51
N ARG A 62 0.26 2.44 -11.45
CA ARG A 62 0.47 1.01 -11.75
C ARG A 62 1.90 0.76 -12.25
N ALA A 63 2.39 1.57 -13.19
CA ALA A 63 3.76 1.45 -13.70
C ALA A 63 4.81 1.65 -12.59
N THR A 64 4.58 2.61 -11.70
CA THR A 64 5.45 2.89 -10.54
C THR A 64 5.48 1.72 -9.56
N MET A 65 4.30 1.18 -9.23
CA MET A 65 4.15 -0.01 -8.39
C MET A 65 4.94 -1.21 -8.94
N HIS A 66 4.83 -1.47 -10.25
CA HIS A 66 5.57 -2.56 -10.91
C HIS A 66 7.08 -2.34 -10.95
N ALA A 67 7.52 -1.10 -11.14
CA ALA A 67 8.94 -0.75 -11.14
C ALA A 67 9.60 -0.87 -9.76
N ALA A 68 8.81 -0.74 -8.68
CA ALA A 68 9.24 -0.86 -7.29
C ALA A 68 8.90 -2.23 -6.65
N PRO A 69 8.79 -3.29 -7.46
CA PRO A 69 8.09 -4.57 -7.20
C PRO A 69 7.03 -4.61 -6.08
N GLY A 70 6.16 -3.60 -5.99
CA GLY A 70 5.06 -3.54 -5.03
C GLY A 70 3.82 -4.34 -5.47
N VAL A 71 2.92 -4.60 -4.52
CA VAL A 71 1.60 -5.22 -4.78
C VAL A 71 0.42 -4.26 -4.55
N GLY A 72 0.73 -3.05 -4.13
CA GLY A 72 -0.18 -1.93 -3.97
C GLY A 72 0.60 -0.61 -3.97
N LEU A 73 -0.09 0.47 -4.31
CA LEU A 73 0.43 1.84 -4.21
C LEU A 73 -0.72 2.83 -4.06
N ALA A 74 -0.67 3.64 -3.01
CA ALA A 74 -1.61 4.72 -2.73
C ALA A 74 -1.11 6.07 -3.30
N ALA A 75 -2.03 6.92 -3.76
CA ALA A 75 -1.69 8.24 -4.31
C ALA A 75 -0.84 9.13 -3.36
N PRO A 76 -1.04 9.12 -2.02
CA PRO A 76 -0.15 9.84 -1.12
C PRO A 76 1.33 9.41 -1.21
N GLN A 77 1.60 8.17 -1.60
CA GLN A 77 2.96 7.67 -1.77
C GLN A 77 3.70 8.27 -2.96
N VAL A 78 3.01 8.96 -3.86
CA VAL A 78 3.62 9.76 -4.94
C VAL A 78 3.38 11.26 -4.74
N GLY A 79 3.00 11.66 -3.52
CA GLY A 79 2.83 13.06 -3.14
C GLY A 79 1.44 13.65 -3.44
N VAL A 80 0.49 12.84 -3.91
CA VAL A 80 -0.86 13.30 -4.26
C VAL A 80 -1.84 12.96 -3.13
N PRO A 81 -2.38 13.94 -2.38
CA PRO A 81 -3.22 13.68 -1.20
C PRO A 81 -4.68 13.34 -1.59
N LEU A 82 -4.88 12.43 -2.55
CA LEU A 82 -6.20 11.94 -2.96
C LEU A 82 -6.46 10.52 -2.43
N ARG A 83 -7.71 10.23 -2.07
CA ARG A 83 -8.15 8.89 -1.66
C ARG A 83 -8.27 7.93 -2.84
N LEU A 84 -7.13 7.59 -3.42
CA LEU A 84 -7.01 6.67 -4.54
C LEU A 84 -5.84 5.73 -4.30
N ALA A 85 -6.05 4.44 -4.52
CA ALA A 85 -5.00 3.44 -4.49
C ALA A 85 -5.16 2.44 -5.65
N VAL A 86 -4.07 1.77 -6.02
CA VAL A 86 -4.08 0.66 -6.96
C VAL A 86 -3.54 -0.60 -6.28
N ILE A 87 -4.09 -1.76 -6.64
CA ILE A 87 -3.64 -3.07 -6.12
C ILE A 87 -3.50 -4.08 -7.26
N GLU A 88 -2.45 -4.90 -7.22
CA GLU A 88 -2.23 -6.02 -8.13
C GLU A 88 -1.16 -6.96 -7.56
N ASP A 89 -1.42 -8.26 -7.50
CA ASP A 89 -0.44 -9.25 -7.05
C ASP A 89 -0.51 -10.49 -7.94
N PRO A 90 0.49 -10.77 -8.80
CA PRO A 90 0.52 -12.03 -9.54
C PRO A 90 0.75 -13.25 -8.64
N ALA A 91 1.11 -13.05 -7.37
CA ALA A 91 1.38 -14.08 -6.36
C ALA A 91 2.36 -15.19 -6.81
N PRO A 92 3.56 -14.87 -7.33
CA PRO A 92 4.55 -15.85 -7.77
C PRO A 92 5.29 -16.47 -6.56
N VAL A 93 4.57 -17.19 -5.71
CA VAL A 93 5.09 -17.75 -4.45
C VAL A 93 5.02 -19.27 -4.43
N SER A 94 5.79 -19.90 -3.53
CA SER A 94 5.71 -21.35 -3.32
C SER A 94 4.32 -21.75 -2.79
N GLU A 95 3.95 -23.02 -3.01
CA GLU A 95 2.71 -23.60 -2.48
C GLU A 95 2.59 -23.47 -0.95
N GLU A 96 3.73 -23.58 -0.26
CA GLU A 96 3.82 -23.41 1.19
C GLU A 96 3.43 -21.99 1.62
N VAL A 97 4.02 -20.97 0.98
CA VAL A 97 3.70 -19.56 1.24
C VAL A 97 2.26 -19.23 0.84
N ARG A 98 1.80 -19.75 -0.31
CA ARG A 98 0.43 -19.58 -0.79
C ARG A 98 -0.58 -20.05 0.25
N ARG A 99 -0.39 -21.25 0.79
CA ARG A 99 -1.25 -21.82 1.84
C ARG A 99 -1.15 -21.07 3.15
N ALA A 100 0.06 -20.78 3.63
CA ALA A 100 0.27 -20.14 4.92
C ALA A 100 -0.32 -18.71 4.96
N ARG A 101 -0.17 -17.96 3.87
CA ARG A 101 -0.57 -16.53 3.81
C ARG A 101 -1.92 -16.29 3.15
N GLY A 102 -2.57 -17.33 2.62
CA GLY A 102 -3.73 -17.16 1.72
C GLY A 102 -3.40 -16.25 0.54
N ARG A 103 -2.16 -16.34 0.00
CA ARG A 103 -1.67 -15.43 -1.04
C ARG A 103 -2.03 -15.93 -2.42
N VAL A 104 -3.19 -15.50 -2.91
CA VAL A 104 -3.71 -15.85 -4.24
C VAL A 104 -3.52 -14.67 -5.22
N PRO A 105 -3.55 -14.92 -6.54
CA PRO A 105 -3.49 -13.85 -7.52
C PRO A 105 -4.58 -12.79 -7.31
N GLN A 106 -4.17 -11.53 -7.24
CA GLN A 106 -5.03 -10.35 -7.17
C GLN A 106 -4.95 -9.61 -8.50
N PRO A 107 -6.02 -9.58 -9.32
CA PRO A 107 -6.04 -8.80 -10.54
C PRO A 107 -5.91 -7.31 -10.25
N PHE A 108 -5.41 -6.55 -11.23
CA PHE A 108 -5.33 -5.10 -11.14
C PHE A 108 -6.70 -4.49 -10.83
N ARG A 109 -6.74 -3.63 -9.81
CA ARG A 109 -7.92 -2.84 -9.45
C ARG A 109 -7.51 -1.44 -9.05
N VAL A 110 -8.36 -0.48 -9.38
CA VAL A 110 -8.31 0.89 -8.83
C VAL A 110 -9.34 0.96 -7.72
N LEU A 111 -8.92 1.50 -6.58
CA LEU A 111 -9.75 1.71 -5.39
C LEU A 111 -9.87 3.22 -5.17
N VAL A 112 -11.05 3.75 -5.47
CA VAL A 112 -11.41 5.15 -5.26
C VAL A 112 -12.25 5.26 -3.99
N ASN A 113 -11.85 6.15 -3.08
CA ASN A 113 -12.46 6.33 -1.76
C ASN A 113 -12.68 5.02 -0.98
N PRO A 114 -11.70 4.09 -0.92
CA PRO A 114 -11.92 2.85 -0.23
C PRO A 114 -12.05 3.06 1.28
N SER A 115 -12.86 2.18 1.87
CA SER A 115 -12.95 1.90 3.30
C SER A 115 -13.08 0.39 3.48
N TYR A 116 -12.63 -0.14 4.61
CA TYR A 116 -12.80 -1.55 4.91
C TYR A 116 -13.31 -1.78 6.34
N GLU A 117 -14.02 -2.89 6.52
CA GLU A 117 -14.40 -3.40 7.83
C GLU A 117 -13.92 -4.84 7.98
N GLY A 118 -13.35 -5.19 9.14
CA GLY A 118 -12.99 -6.57 9.45
C GLY A 118 -14.25 -7.43 9.57
N THR A 119 -14.30 -8.55 8.85
CA THR A 119 -15.37 -9.53 9.00
C THR A 119 -14.96 -10.60 10.01
N GLY A 120 -15.69 -10.68 11.12
CA GLY A 120 -15.36 -11.54 12.25
C GLY A 120 -14.20 -11.03 13.12
N SER A 121 -13.71 -11.89 14.02
CA SER A 121 -12.68 -11.52 15.02
C SER A 121 -11.27 -12.01 14.67
N GLY A 122 -11.11 -12.80 13.59
CA GLY A 122 -9.84 -13.39 13.22
C GLY A 122 -8.80 -12.36 12.79
N ARG A 123 -7.59 -12.44 13.35
CA ARG A 123 -6.44 -11.67 12.91
C ARG A 123 -5.26 -12.60 12.63
N VAL A 124 -4.42 -12.21 11.69
CA VAL A 124 -3.21 -12.96 11.34
C VAL A 124 -2.04 -12.00 11.16
N ALA A 125 -0.85 -12.43 11.57
CA ALA A 125 0.36 -11.62 11.54
C ALA A 125 1.35 -12.17 10.51
N PHE A 126 1.93 -11.27 9.71
CA PHE A 126 3.01 -11.56 8.77
C PHE A 126 3.92 -10.34 8.66
N PHE A 127 5.14 -10.54 8.17
CA PHE A 127 6.01 -9.44 7.77
C PHE A 127 5.37 -8.63 6.62
N GLU A 128 5.29 -7.32 6.82
CA GLU A 128 4.94 -6.32 5.81
C GLU A 128 6.15 -5.41 5.54
N GLY A 129 6.30 -4.99 4.30
CA GLY A 129 7.15 -3.86 3.91
C GLY A 129 6.28 -2.79 3.24
N CYS A 130 6.86 -1.62 2.99
CA CYS A 130 6.20 -0.53 2.30
C CYS A 130 7.20 0.17 1.38
N LEU A 131 6.76 0.57 0.19
CA LEU A 131 7.62 1.29 -0.76
C LEU A 131 8.07 2.65 -0.20
N SER A 132 7.28 3.25 0.69
CA SER A 132 7.62 4.47 1.41
C SER A 132 8.53 4.25 2.63
N VAL A 133 8.86 3.00 2.99
CA VAL A 133 9.82 2.68 4.07
C VAL A 133 10.86 1.69 3.52
N PRO A 134 11.71 2.13 2.58
CA PRO A 134 12.60 1.22 1.88
C PRO A 134 13.62 0.58 2.83
N GLY A 135 13.88 -0.72 2.62
CA GLY A 135 14.92 -1.47 3.34
C GLY A 135 14.49 -2.06 4.68
N TRP A 136 13.23 -1.87 5.10
CA TRP A 136 12.72 -2.37 6.38
C TRP A 136 11.38 -3.08 6.25
N GLN A 137 11.17 -4.06 7.12
CA GLN A 137 9.92 -4.79 7.28
C GLN A 137 9.64 -5.01 8.78
N ALA A 138 8.38 -5.19 9.13
CA ALA A 138 7.99 -5.61 10.47
C ALA A 138 6.74 -6.49 10.41
N VAL A 139 6.53 -7.28 11.45
CA VAL A 139 5.33 -8.09 11.62
C VAL A 139 4.14 -7.21 11.97
N VAL A 140 3.05 -7.35 11.22
CA VAL A 140 1.81 -6.59 11.40
C VAL A 140 0.63 -7.55 11.47
N ALA A 141 -0.20 -7.40 12.50
CA ALA A 141 -1.46 -8.13 12.61
C ALA A 141 -2.57 -7.44 11.79
N ARG A 142 -3.23 -8.19 10.90
CA ARG A 142 -4.32 -7.72 10.03
C ARG A 142 -5.55 -8.57 10.24
N HIS A 143 -6.73 -8.04 9.95
CA HIS A 143 -7.93 -8.88 9.84
C HIS A 143 -7.71 -9.94 8.75
N THR A 144 -8.11 -11.17 9.05
CA THR A 144 -8.00 -12.30 8.10
C THR A 144 -8.90 -12.12 6.88
N GLU A 145 -10.02 -11.43 7.09
CA GLU A 145 -11.02 -11.13 6.09
C GLU A 145 -11.55 -9.71 6.32
N VAL A 146 -11.79 -8.98 5.24
CA VAL A 146 -12.35 -7.63 5.26
C VAL A 146 -13.42 -7.48 4.19
N ARG A 147 -14.48 -6.75 4.52
CA ARG A 147 -15.41 -6.21 3.53
C ARG A 147 -14.89 -4.86 3.06
N LEU A 148 -14.55 -4.75 1.78
CA LEU A 148 -14.16 -3.52 1.12
C LEU A 148 -15.41 -2.81 0.59
N THR A 149 -15.52 -1.51 0.83
CA THR A 149 -16.43 -0.61 0.12
C THR A 149 -15.63 0.50 -0.55
N ALA A 150 -15.77 0.64 -1.86
CA ALA A 150 -15.07 1.63 -2.67
C ALA A 150 -15.86 1.94 -3.96
N LEU A 151 -15.31 2.82 -4.80
CA LEU A 151 -15.64 2.93 -6.21
C LEU A 151 -14.44 2.47 -7.05
N ASP A 152 -14.67 2.10 -8.30
CA ASP A 152 -13.60 1.98 -9.30
C ASP A 152 -13.34 3.32 -10.02
N GLU A 153 -12.37 3.33 -10.95
CA GLU A 153 -11.99 4.53 -11.72
C GLU A 153 -13.11 5.05 -12.65
N HIS A 154 -14.16 4.26 -12.85
CA HIS A 154 -15.35 4.63 -13.64
C HIS A 154 -16.54 5.02 -12.74
N GLY A 155 -16.34 5.09 -11.42
CA GLY A 155 -17.38 5.42 -10.44
C GLY A 155 -18.36 4.28 -10.16
N ARG A 156 -18.05 3.04 -10.57
CA ARG A 156 -18.90 1.88 -10.28
C ARG A 156 -18.63 1.39 -8.86
N PRO A 157 -19.66 1.04 -8.07
CA PRO A 157 -19.47 0.52 -6.73
C PRO A 157 -18.67 -0.78 -6.69
N VAL A 158 -17.76 -0.87 -5.72
CA VAL A 158 -17.06 -2.08 -5.32
C VAL A 158 -17.46 -2.39 -3.88
N ASP A 159 -18.14 -3.51 -3.69
CA ASP A 159 -18.57 -4.03 -2.38
C ASP A 159 -18.29 -5.54 -2.35
N GLU A 160 -17.10 -5.89 -1.88
CA GLU A 160 -16.55 -7.25 -2.00
C GLU A 160 -15.84 -7.66 -0.71
N VAL A 161 -15.86 -8.95 -0.42
CA VAL A 161 -15.12 -9.52 0.71
C VAL A 161 -13.78 -10.08 0.22
N PHE A 162 -12.70 -9.62 0.83
CA PHE A 162 -11.34 -10.11 0.59
C PHE A 162 -10.87 -10.92 1.79
N SER A 163 -10.14 -12.00 1.54
CA SER A 163 -9.47 -12.79 2.58
C SER A 163 -8.00 -12.99 2.28
N GLY A 164 -7.21 -13.41 3.28
CA GLY A 164 -5.80 -13.77 3.10
C GLY A 164 -4.92 -12.58 2.73
N TRP A 165 -3.98 -12.79 1.80
CA TRP A 165 -3.04 -11.74 1.38
C TRP A 165 -3.72 -10.58 0.63
N PRO A 166 -4.70 -10.81 -0.27
CA PRO A 166 -5.49 -9.72 -0.84
C PRO A 166 -6.14 -8.80 0.21
N ALA A 167 -6.70 -9.38 1.29
CA ALA A 167 -7.26 -8.59 2.40
C ALA A 167 -6.21 -7.71 3.09
N ARG A 168 -4.99 -8.23 3.24
CA ARG A 168 -3.86 -7.49 3.80
C ARG A 168 -3.45 -6.32 2.91
N ILE A 169 -3.37 -6.53 1.59
CA ILE A 169 -3.05 -5.46 0.64
C ILE A 169 -4.12 -4.35 0.74
N VAL A 170 -5.41 -4.71 0.71
CA VAL A 170 -6.51 -3.73 0.86
C VAL A 170 -6.37 -2.92 2.15
N GLN A 171 -6.11 -3.57 3.28
CA GLN A 171 -5.92 -2.88 4.56
C GLN A 171 -4.71 -1.95 4.54
N HIS A 172 -3.58 -2.38 3.96
CA HIS A 172 -2.34 -1.59 3.87
C HIS A 172 -2.52 -0.34 3.00
N GLU A 173 -3.08 -0.50 1.80
CA GLU A 173 -3.26 0.63 0.89
C GLU A 173 -4.35 1.59 1.39
N THR A 174 -5.39 1.08 2.06
CA THR A 174 -6.42 1.96 2.67
C THR A 174 -5.85 2.74 3.85
N ASP A 175 -5.02 2.13 4.70
CA ASP A 175 -4.34 2.81 5.81
C ASP A 175 -3.51 4.01 5.32
N HIS A 176 -2.85 3.89 4.17
CA HIS A 176 -2.10 5.00 3.57
C HIS A 176 -2.98 6.23 3.29
N LEU A 177 -4.25 6.01 2.93
CA LEU A 177 -5.20 7.10 2.67
C LEU A 177 -5.67 7.79 3.96
N ASP A 178 -5.47 7.15 5.10
CA ASP A 178 -5.76 7.71 6.43
C ASP A 178 -4.49 8.25 7.12
N GLY A 179 -3.35 8.31 6.41
CA GLY A 179 -2.07 8.77 6.97
C GLY A 179 -1.40 7.76 7.91
N THR A 180 -1.83 6.49 7.84
CA THR A 180 -1.30 5.40 8.65
C THR A 180 -0.27 4.60 7.85
N LEU A 181 0.90 4.37 8.45
CA LEU A 181 1.93 3.48 7.91
C LEU A 181 1.89 2.15 8.67
N TYR A 182 2.37 1.08 8.04
CA TYR A 182 2.46 -0.24 8.70
C TYR A 182 3.23 -0.20 10.03
N LEU A 183 4.18 0.74 10.18
CA LEU A 183 4.96 0.95 11.40
C LEU A 183 4.09 1.34 12.61
N ASP A 184 2.94 1.98 12.39
CA ASP A 184 2.02 2.36 13.47
C ASP A 184 1.23 1.16 14.00
N ARG A 185 1.25 0.03 13.27
CA ARG A 185 0.60 -1.23 13.61
C ARG A 185 1.60 -2.37 13.84
N ALA A 186 2.90 -2.08 13.79
CA ALA A 186 3.95 -3.07 13.82
C ALA A 186 4.21 -3.60 15.24
N GLU A 187 4.49 -4.89 15.33
CA GLU A 187 5.11 -5.48 16.52
C GLU A 187 6.55 -4.94 16.64
N LEU A 188 6.80 -4.02 17.55
CA LEU A 188 8.03 -3.20 17.56
C LEU A 188 9.32 -4.01 17.58
N ARG A 189 9.35 -5.16 18.29
CA ARG A 189 10.54 -6.03 18.36
C ARG A 189 10.82 -6.79 17.06
N SER A 190 9.87 -6.79 16.12
CA SER A 190 9.99 -7.48 14.83
C SER A 190 10.63 -6.63 13.72
N LEU A 191 10.83 -5.31 13.95
CA LEU A 191 11.42 -4.41 12.95
C LEU A 191 12.78 -4.93 12.51
N SER A 192 12.87 -5.30 11.23
CA SER A 192 14.01 -5.98 10.63
C SER A 192 14.39 -5.30 9.33
N SER A 193 15.69 -5.18 9.07
CA SER A 193 16.14 -4.81 7.73
C SER A 193 15.76 -5.91 6.74
N ASN A 194 15.57 -5.58 5.46
CA ASN A 194 15.25 -6.57 4.42
C ASN A 194 16.28 -7.73 4.40
N ARG A 195 17.54 -7.41 4.66
CA ARG A 195 18.61 -8.41 4.78
C ARG A 195 18.37 -9.37 5.94
N ALA A 196 18.15 -8.86 7.15
CA ALA A 196 17.91 -9.69 8.32
C ALA A 196 16.62 -10.52 8.17
N ALA A 197 15.55 -9.92 7.63
CA ALA A 197 14.31 -10.63 7.33
C ALA A 197 14.54 -11.80 6.36
N SER A 198 15.33 -11.60 5.31
CA SER A 198 15.66 -12.66 4.35
C SER A 198 16.62 -13.73 4.90
N GLU A 199 17.55 -13.36 5.76
CA GLU A 199 18.58 -14.30 6.27
C GLU A 199 18.06 -15.12 7.48
N LEU A 200 17.22 -14.52 8.31
CA LEU A 200 16.80 -15.09 9.59
C LEU A 200 15.32 -15.51 9.61
N TRP A 201 14.45 -14.75 8.92
CA TRP A 201 12.98 -14.83 9.04
C TRP A 201 12.27 -15.21 7.74
N ALA A 202 12.94 -15.98 6.86
CA ALA A 202 12.43 -16.34 5.54
C ALA A 202 11.28 -17.37 5.57
N GLN A 203 10.90 -17.87 6.75
CA GLN A 203 9.81 -18.83 6.90
C GLN A 203 8.46 -18.20 6.47
N PRO A 204 7.48 -19.01 6.05
CA PRO A 204 6.19 -18.49 5.59
C PRO A 204 5.43 -17.67 6.64
N THR A 205 5.65 -17.96 7.93
CA THR A 205 4.94 -17.39 9.07
C THR A 205 5.93 -16.80 10.10
N PRO A 206 5.53 -15.79 10.90
CA PRO A 206 6.44 -15.07 11.80
C PRO A 206 6.76 -15.77 13.14
N GLU A 207 6.30 -17.00 13.36
CA GLU A 207 6.35 -17.72 14.65
C GLU A 207 7.77 -17.82 15.20
N HIS A 208 8.72 -18.16 14.33
CA HIS A 208 10.12 -18.24 14.74
C HIS A 208 10.69 -16.88 15.14
N ALA A 209 10.35 -15.82 14.40
CA ALA A 209 10.76 -14.47 14.74
C ALA A 209 10.09 -14.01 16.06
N ALA A 210 8.83 -14.36 16.28
CA ALA A 210 8.08 -14.04 17.50
C ALA A 210 8.73 -14.66 18.74
N GLU A 211 9.09 -15.94 18.67
CA GLU A 211 9.81 -16.64 19.74
C GLU A 211 11.20 -16.04 19.97
N ALA A 212 12.01 -15.89 18.92
CA ALA A 212 13.40 -15.45 19.04
C ALA A 212 13.53 -13.98 19.47
N LEU A 213 12.64 -13.11 18.97
CA LEU A 213 12.66 -11.67 19.26
C LEU A 213 11.73 -11.29 20.41
N GLY A 214 10.92 -12.22 20.93
CA GLY A 214 10.10 -12.05 22.13
C GLY A 214 8.93 -11.07 21.97
N PHE A 215 8.07 -11.28 20.97
CA PHE A 215 6.80 -10.59 20.79
C PHE A 215 5.64 -11.59 20.61
N SER A 216 4.41 -11.14 20.82
CA SER A 216 3.22 -11.99 20.72
C SER A 216 2.61 -11.94 19.32
N LEU A 217 2.00 -13.04 18.89
CA LEU A 217 1.15 -13.09 17.70
C LEU A 217 -0.32 -13.07 18.16
N PRO A 218 -1.27 -12.60 17.32
CA PRO A 218 -2.69 -12.70 17.61
C PRO A 218 -3.10 -14.17 17.81
N ASP A 219 -4.05 -14.38 18.72
CA ASP A 219 -4.67 -15.68 19.00
C ASP A 219 -5.44 -16.26 17.80
#